data_AF-A0A6B3H9H4-F1
#
_entry.id   AF-A0A6B3H9H4-F1
#
_cell.length_a   1.000
_cell.length_b   1.000
_cell.length_c   1.000
_cell.angle_alpha   90.00
_cell.angle_beta   90.00
_cell.angle_gamma   90.00
#
_symmetry.space_group_name_H-M   'P 1'
#
loop_
_entity.id
_entity.type
_entity.pdbx_description
1 polymer ?
#
loop_
_entity_poly.entity_id
_entity_poly.type
_entity_poly.pdbx_seq_one_letter_code
_entity_poly.pdbx_strand_id
1 'polypeptide(L)' 'TELDVWQYIEREGIELPEIYFAHEREVFNRNGMWLTAGHWGGPKEHESTETRLVRYRTVGDMSCTGAVDSDATTL' A
#
# COMPACT_ATOMS: atom_id res chain seq x y z
N THR A 1 12.53 -14.39 -9.32
CA THR A 1 12.60 -12.92 -9.07
C THR A 1 11.22 -12.43 -8.71
N GLU A 2 11.07 -11.17 -8.29
CA GLU A 2 9.72 -10.62 -8.07
C GLU A 2 8.90 -10.59 -9.36
N LEU A 3 9.54 -10.27 -10.49
CA LEU A 3 8.89 -10.26 -11.81
C LEU A 3 8.29 -11.62 -12.18
N ASP A 4 9.02 -12.71 -11.93
CA ASP A 4 8.55 -14.06 -12.25
C ASP A 4 7.28 -14.44 -11.47
N VAL A 5 7.15 -13.94 -10.23
CA VAL A 5 5.95 -14.18 -9.40
C VAL A 5 4.75 -13.44 -9.98
N TRP A 6 4.92 -12.17 -10.36
CA TRP A 6 3.85 -11.37 -10.97
C TRP A 6 3.40 -11.96 -12.31
N GLN A 7 4.34 -12.37 -13.18
CA GLN A 7 4.02 -13.03 -14.44
C GLN A 7 3.31 -14.37 -14.24
N TYR A 8 3.64 -15.11 -13.19
CA TYR A 8 2.94 -16.35 -12.84
C TYR A 8 1.50 -16.08 -12.41
N ILE A 9 1.28 -15.08 -11.54
CA ILE A 9 -0.06 -14.68 -11.10
C ILE A 9 -0.95 -14.31 -12.29
N GLU A 10 -0.42 -13.51 -13.22
CA GLU A 10 -1.14 -13.11 -14.44
C GLU A 10 -1.47 -14.32 -15.32
N ARG A 11 -0.47 -15.18 -15.60
CA ARG A 11 -0.65 -16.34 -16.48
C ARG A 11 -1.66 -17.36 -15.95
N GLU A 12 -1.64 -17.61 -14.65
CA GLU A 12 -2.54 -18.57 -14.01
C GLU A 12 -3.89 -17.94 -13.62
N GLY A 13 -4.07 -16.63 -13.82
CA GLY A 13 -5.30 -15.92 -13.50
C GLY A 13 -5.62 -15.92 -12.00
N ILE A 14 -4.60 -15.82 -11.15
CA ILE A 14 -4.76 -15.87 -9.69
C ILE A 14 -5.32 -14.53 -9.21
N GLU A 15 -6.46 -14.58 -8.52
CA GLU A 15 -7.04 -13.38 -7.89
C GLU A 15 -6.12 -12.84 -6.79
N LEU A 16 -5.94 -11.53 -6.78
CA LEU A 16 -5.19 -10.83 -5.76
C LEU A 16 -6.11 -9.92 -4.93
N PRO A 17 -5.83 -9.79 -3.62
CA PRO A 17 -6.45 -8.76 -2.81
C PRO A 17 -6.20 -7.35 -3.39
N GLU A 18 -7.23 -6.48 -3.35
CA GLU A 18 -7.19 -5.14 -3.94
C GLU A 18 -6.05 -4.25 -3.42
N ILE A 19 -5.58 -4.52 -2.19
CA ILE A 19 -4.49 -3.80 -1.54
C ILE A 19 -3.15 -3.84 -2.33
N TYR A 20 -2.97 -4.84 -3.21
CA TYR A 20 -1.81 -4.96 -4.07
C TYR A 20 -1.87 -4.07 -5.33
N PHE A 21 -3.05 -3.54 -5.67
CA PHE A 21 -3.24 -2.58 -6.74
C PHE A 21 -3.26 -1.16 -6.19
N ALA A 22 -2.95 -0.18 -7.03
CA ALA A 22 -2.96 1.22 -6.69
C ALA A 22 -4.39 1.74 -6.51
N HIS A 23 -4.61 2.51 -5.45
CA HIS A 23 -5.87 3.19 -5.16
C HIS A 23 -5.63 4.40 -4.26
N GLU A 24 -6.55 5.36 -4.32
CA GLU A 24 -6.44 6.57 -3.51
C GLU A 24 -6.67 6.24 -2.04
N ARG A 25 -5.74 6.67 -1.18
CA ARG A 25 -5.87 6.57 0.28
C ARG A 25 -5.40 7.84 0.95
N GLU A 26 -6.07 8.19 2.05
CA GLU A 26 -5.52 9.11 3.02
C GLU A 26 -4.37 8.42 3.78
N VAL A 27 -3.18 8.99 3.67
CA VAL A 27 -1.96 8.52 4.31
C VAL A 27 -1.25 9.65 5.01
N PHE A 28 -0.49 9.35 6.06
CA PHE A 28 0.39 10.31 6.71
C PHE A 28 1.85 9.81 6.63
N ASN A 29 2.80 10.75 6.55
CA ASN A 29 4.20 10.40 6.55
C ASN A 29 4.72 10.26 7.98
N ARG A 30 5.31 9.12 8.31
CA ARG A 30 6.05 8.94 9.56
C ARG A 30 7.39 8.29 9.25
N ASN A 31 8.47 8.98 9.59
CA ASN A 31 9.84 8.52 9.36
C ASN A 31 10.11 8.09 7.89
N GLY A 32 9.54 8.80 6.91
CA GLY A 32 9.72 8.50 5.49
C GLY A 32 8.81 7.41 4.93
N MET A 33 7.90 6.86 5.74
CA MET A 33 6.93 5.85 5.31
C MET A 33 5.51 6.43 5.24
N TRP A 34 4.77 6.10 4.19
CA TRP A 34 3.34 6.40 4.11
C TRP A 34 2.54 5.35 4.89
N LEU A 35 1.77 5.78 5.88
CA LEU A 35 0.96 4.91 6.72
C LEU A 35 -0.51 5.30 6.64
N THR A 36 -1.39 4.32 6.77
CA THR A 36 -2.84 4.54 6.84
C THR A 36 -3.30 4.47 8.28
N ALA A 37 -4.11 5.45 8.69
CA ALA A 37 -4.70 5.48 10.01
C ALA A 37 -5.68 4.31 10.19
N GLY A 38 -5.82 3.83 11.43
CA GLY A 38 -6.76 2.76 11.76
C GLY A 38 -6.87 2.56 13.26
N HIS A 39 -7.39 1.41 13.67
CA HIS A 39 -7.58 1.08 15.09
C HIS A 39 -6.29 1.07 15.92
N TRP A 40 -5.14 0.91 15.27
CA TRP A 40 -3.83 0.92 15.91
C TRP A 40 -3.31 2.34 16.22
N GLY A 41 -3.85 3.35 15.54
CA GLY A 41 -3.39 4.73 15.64
C GLY A 41 -3.53 5.51 14.34
N GLY A 42 -3.12 6.77 14.38
CA GLY A 42 -3.18 7.70 13.27
C GLY A 42 -2.05 8.72 13.31
N PRO A 43 -2.15 9.81 12.55
CA PRO A 43 -1.17 10.90 12.58
C PRO A 43 -1.10 11.54 13.98
N LYS A 44 0.09 12.00 14.36
CA LYS A 44 0.31 12.88 15.52
C LYS A 44 -0.07 14.32 15.17
N GLU A 45 -0.16 15.20 16.18
CA GLU A 45 -0.55 16.62 15.98
C GLU A 45 0.29 17.39 14.93
N HIS A 46 1.54 16.99 14.70
CA HIS A 46 2.44 17.61 13.71
C HIS A 46 2.49 16.86 12.37
N GLU A 47 1.79 15.73 12.23
CA GLU A 47 1.72 14.95 11.01
C GLU A 47 0.38 15.26 10.31
N SER A 48 0.44 15.59 9.02
CA SER A 48 -0.75 15.80 8.19
C SER A 48 -1.06 14.57 7.36
N THR A 49 -2.34 14.38 7.02
CA THR A 49 -2.77 13.41 6.02
C THR A 49 -2.74 14.02 4.63
N GLU A 50 -2.46 13.18 3.64
CA GLU A 50 -2.51 13.48 2.22
C GLU A 50 -3.26 12.34 1.51
N THR A 51 -4.13 12.69 0.56
CA THR A 51 -4.69 11.69 -0.36
C THR A 51 -3.65 11.37 -1.42
N ARG A 52 -3.25 10.10 -1.51
CA ARG A 52 -2.23 9.63 -2.45
C ARG A 52 -2.68 8.36 -3.15
N LEU A 53 -2.23 8.18 -4.38
CA LEU A 53 -2.44 6.95 -5.14
C LEU A 53 -1.34 5.95 -4.76
N VAL A 54 -1.72 4.93 -3.99
CA VAL A 54 -0.76 4.03 -3.34
C VAL A 54 -1.18 2.57 -3.43
N ARG A 55 -0.21 1.67 -3.27
CA ARG A 55 -0.43 0.23 -3.08
C ARG A 55 0.50 -0.33 -2.01
N TYR A 56 0.29 -1.59 -1.63
CA TYR A 56 1.14 -2.27 -0.67
C TYR A 56 1.84 -3.45 -1.32
N ARG A 57 3.17 -3.42 -1.30
CA ARG A 57 4.03 -4.47 -1.87
C ARG A 57 4.43 -5.52 -0.84
N THR A 58 4.37 -5.14 0.43
CA THR A 58 4.59 -6.01 1.58
C THR A 58 3.49 -5.73 2.59
N VAL A 59 3.03 -6.78 3.28
CA VAL A 59 1.96 -6.68 4.28
C VAL A 59 2.44 -7.34 5.56
N GLY A 60 2.32 -6.61 6.66
CA GLY A 60 2.46 -7.09 8.03
C GLY A 60 1.31 -6.54 8.86
N ASP A 61 1.60 -6.02 10.06
CA ASP A 61 0.61 -5.33 10.86
C ASP A 61 0.34 -3.91 10.32
N MET A 62 -0.85 -3.38 10.58
CA MET A 62 -1.24 -2.03 10.12
C MET A 62 -0.30 -0.93 10.62
N SER A 63 0.35 -1.12 11.78
CA SER A 63 1.29 -0.15 12.36
C SER A 63 2.65 -0.08 11.66
N CYS A 64 2.98 -1.06 10.82
CA CYS A 64 4.28 -1.14 10.12
C CYS A 64 4.17 -1.43 8.63
N THR A 65 2.95 -1.58 8.10
CA THR A 65 2.70 -1.80 6.68
C THR A 65 2.71 -0.46 5.95
N GLY A 66 3.79 -0.24 5.20
CA GLY A 66 4.02 0.98 4.43
C GLY A 66 3.38 0.96 3.05
N ALA A 67 2.65 2.03 2.72
CA ALA A 67 2.14 2.26 1.38
C ALA A 67 3.24 2.82 0.48
N VAL A 68 3.18 2.48 -0.80
CA VAL A 68 4.13 2.95 -1.83
C VAL A 68 3.34 3.68 -2.90
N ASP A 69 3.77 4.89 -3.25
CA ASP A 69 3.22 5.65 -4.37
C ASP A 69 3.31 4.83 -5.67
N SER A 70 2.19 4.64 -6.36
CA SER A 70 2.13 3.81 -7.56
C SER A 70 0.85 4.11 -8.35
N ASP A 71 0.91 3.92 -9.66
CA ASP A 71 -0.22 4.00 -10.60
C ASP A 71 -0.72 2.63 -11.10
N ALA A 72 -0.17 1.53 -10.57
CA ALA A 72 -0.46 0.16 -10.98
C ALA A 72 -1.83 -0.31 -10.48
N THR A 73 -2.90 0.10 -11.16
CA THR A 73 -4.30 -0.23 -10.85
C THR A 73 -4.74 -1.61 -11.34
N THR A 74 -3.91 -2.29 -12.13
CA THR A 74 -4.12 -3.65 -12.65
C THR A 74 -2.84 -4.48 -12.52
N LEU A 75 -2.92 -5.78 -12.84
CA LEU A 75 -1.75 -6.62 -13.08
C LEU A 75 -0.95 -6.11 -14.29
#